data_AF-A0A496ZKL7-F1
#
_entry.id   AF-A0A496ZKL7-F1
#
_cell.length_a   1.000
_cell.length_b   1.000
_cell.length_c   1.000
_cell.angle_alpha   90.00
_cell.angle_beta   90.00
_cell.angle_gamma   90.00
#
_symmetry.space_group_name_H-M   'P 1'
#
loop_
_entity.id
_entity.type
_entity.pdbx_description
1 polymer ?
#
loop_
_entity_poly.entity_id
_entity_poly.type
_entity_poly.pdbx_seq_one_letter_code
_entity_poly.pdbx_strand_id
1 'polypeptide(L)'
;MSNELTKTTTGSLTTQENNLIEKFTGDDFHAITTRAGSEDFSMVTIDDERMHQIAKRMPEMNRGLNAFSKTNTQLVSLGLTLSEATPERNIRQIHAQVESKRGALSESQFRLLKQQNDLKRKLMRRDEILSADIGEKTKYPTEDYRQLDVERIDIDIAEIKAKMVDGRVHVEQAIKEIGMYQDAYDDIVEHFQLEDWDEVDMENSDIDYNLKRCFYQSLRSCRQIHYINEPNQEWLEQMGINPSFVQHEMLTFLTHERTVMEDMTKKNEGFGDDMTAVDEFVNHLALKYKEMPVA
;
A
#
# COMPACT_ATOMS: atom_id res chain seq x y z
N MET A 1 67.59 35.08 -7.73
CA MET A 1 66.31 34.36 -7.77
C MET A 1 66.39 33.29 -6.71
N SER A 2 65.98 33.64 -5.48
CA SER A 2 64.69 33.21 -4.90
C SER A 2 64.85 31.80 -4.30
N ASN A 3 64.53 31.49 -3.06
CA ASN A 3 64.06 32.23 -1.90
C ASN A 3 64.38 31.31 -0.70
N GLU A 4 64.74 31.87 0.45
CA GLU A 4 64.68 31.13 1.71
C GLU A 4 63.24 30.64 1.95
N LEU A 5 63.08 29.35 2.23
CA LEU A 5 61.93 28.81 2.97
C LEU A 5 62.44 27.73 3.91
N THR A 6 62.85 28.22 5.09
CA THR A 6 62.43 27.72 6.40
C THR A 6 62.13 26.22 6.51
N LYS A 7 62.94 25.55 7.34
CA LYS A 7 62.53 24.35 8.11
C LYS A 7 61.12 24.56 8.64
N THR A 8 60.15 23.92 8.01
CA THR A 8 58.80 23.82 8.51
C THR A 8 58.65 22.37 8.94
N THR A 9 58.72 22.22 10.26
CA THR A 9 58.29 21.09 11.08
C THR A 9 57.53 20.01 10.31
N THR A 10 58.05 18.79 10.34
CA THR A 10 57.24 17.57 10.16
C THR A 10 56.10 17.61 11.17
N GLY A 11 55.01 18.24 10.78
CA GLY A 11 53.73 18.14 11.47
C GLY A 11 53.23 16.73 11.23
N SER A 12 53.66 15.80 12.09
CA SER A 12 52.97 14.55 12.29
C SER A 12 51.50 14.89 12.46
N LEU A 13 50.60 14.34 11.64
CA LEU A 13 49.14 14.49 11.77
C LEU A 13 48.60 13.90 13.10
N THR A 14 49.49 13.51 14.03
CA THR A 14 49.25 12.62 15.17
C THR A 14 49.87 13.16 16.46
N THR A 15 49.73 14.46 16.76
CA THR A 15 50.11 15.03 18.07
C THR A 15 48.91 15.33 18.97
N GLN A 16 47.77 14.69 18.73
CA GLN A 16 46.69 14.63 19.73
C GLN A 16 46.68 13.24 20.33
N GLU A 17 46.86 13.16 21.66
CA GLU A 17 46.45 11.98 22.42
C GLU A 17 45.03 11.64 21.99
N ASN A 18 44.74 10.34 21.76
CA ASN A 18 43.43 9.84 21.35
C ASN A 18 43.07 10.00 19.85
N ASN A 19 44.05 10.00 18.93
CA ASN A 19 43.78 10.13 17.50
C ASN A 19 43.09 8.89 16.87
N LEU A 20 42.25 9.14 15.86
CA LEU A 20 41.40 8.11 15.25
C LEU A 20 42.19 7.08 14.43
N ILE A 21 43.30 7.50 13.82
CA ILE A 21 44.11 6.63 12.94
C ILE A 21 44.84 5.56 13.76
N GLU A 22 45.39 5.90 14.93
CA GLU A 22 45.99 4.93 15.87
C GLU A 22 44.93 3.99 16.46
N LYS A 23 43.71 4.50 16.72
CA LYS A 23 42.59 3.66 17.18
C LYS A 23 42.17 2.66 16.12
N PHE A 24 42.10 3.03 14.85
CA PHE A 24 41.71 2.12 13.76
C PHE A 24 42.62 0.89 13.66
N THR A 25 43.86 1.01 14.10
CA THR A 25 44.85 -0.08 14.11
C THR A 25 44.93 -0.82 15.44
N GLY A 26 44.21 -0.39 16.49
CA GLY A 26 44.24 -1.02 17.80
C GLY A 26 43.34 -2.24 17.92
N ASP A 27 43.74 -3.20 18.77
CA ASP A 27 43.01 -4.44 19.02
C ASP A 27 41.57 -4.19 19.49
N ASP A 28 41.34 -3.16 20.30
CA ASP A 28 40.00 -2.76 20.78
C ASP A 28 39.08 -2.34 19.62
N PHE A 29 39.60 -1.59 18.63
CA PHE A 29 38.82 -1.18 17.47
C PHE A 29 38.58 -2.36 16.52
N HIS A 30 39.57 -3.24 16.38
CA HIS A 30 39.40 -4.49 15.65
C HIS A 30 38.33 -5.38 16.29
N ALA A 31 38.30 -5.50 17.62
CA ALA A 31 37.26 -6.21 18.36
C ALA A 31 35.87 -5.56 18.25
N ILE A 32 35.78 -4.24 18.06
CA ILE A 32 34.52 -3.52 17.82
C ILE A 32 34.02 -3.70 16.37
N THR A 33 34.94 -3.84 15.41
CA THR A 33 34.62 -3.94 13.97
C THR A 33 34.44 -5.37 13.48
N THR A 34 35.00 -6.35 14.19
CA THR A 34 34.75 -7.77 13.97
C THR A 34 33.36 -8.13 14.50
N ARG A 35 32.54 -8.73 13.64
CA ARG A 35 31.17 -9.12 14.01
C ARG A 35 31.21 -10.44 14.76
N ALA A 36 30.19 -10.70 15.57
CA ALA A 36 29.94 -11.99 16.21
C ALA A 36 29.46 -13.06 15.19
N GLY A 37 30.16 -13.17 14.06
CA GLY A 37 30.00 -14.25 13.09
C GLY A 37 31.36 -14.93 12.96
N SER A 38 31.38 -16.24 13.09
CA SER A 38 32.59 -17.03 12.83
C SER A 38 32.90 -17.02 11.32
N GLU A 39 34.17 -17.03 10.96
CA GLU A 39 34.63 -17.06 9.56
C GLU A 39 34.18 -18.33 8.81
N ASP A 40 33.68 -19.33 9.54
CA ASP A 40 33.08 -20.56 9.01
C ASP A 40 31.60 -20.39 8.58
N PHE A 41 31.03 -19.19 8.68
CA PHE A 41 29.65 -18.85 8.33
C PHE A 41 28.57 -19.63 9.10
N SER A 42 28.89 -20.17 10.29
CA SER A 42 27.90 -20.87 11.11
C SER A 42 26.80 -19.95 11.65
N MET A 43 25.57 -20.48 11.81
CA MET A 43 24.47 -19.76 12.44
C MET A 43 24.62 -19.79 13.96
N VAL A 44 24.67 -18.62 14.61
CA VAL A 44 24.96 -18.51 16.06
C VAL A 44 23.76 -18.87 16.96
N THR A 45 22.53 -18.61 16.50
CA THR A 45 21.31 -18.70 17.34
C THR A 45 20.26 -19.67 16.82
N ILE A 46 20.45 -20.19 15.60
CA ILE A 46 19.54 -21.13 14.94
C ILE A 46 20.32 -22.42 14.78
N ASP A 47 19.95 -23.43 15.57
CA ASP A 47 20.45 -24.78 15.45
C ASP A 47 19.62 -25.59 14.44
N ASP A 48 20.13 -26.79 14.11
CA ASP A 48 19.48 -27.69 13.15
C ASP A 48 18.09 -28.14 13.63
N GLU A 49 17.89 -28.29 14.95
CA GLU A 49 16.59 -28.66 15.52
C GLU A 49 15.55 -27.56 15.26
N ARG A 50 15.87 -26.30 15.55
CA ARG A 50 14.99 -25.15 15.25
C ARG A 50 14.73 -25.04 13.76
N MET A 51 15.75 -25.26 12.92
CA MET A 51 15.58 -25.26 11.48
C MET A 51 14.58 -26.33 11.01
N HIS A 52 14.67 -27.54 11.56
CA HIS A 52 13.72 -28.61 11.27
C HIS A 52 12.28 -28.25 11.71
N GLN A 53 12.11 -27.64 12.90
CA GLN A 53 10.80 -27.21 13.37
C GLN A 53 10.18 -26.13 12.48
N ILE A 54 10.99 -25.18 12.00
CA ILE A 54 10.55 -24.15 11.04
C ILE A 54 10.12 -24.83 9.73
N ALA A 55 10.99 -25.68 9.16
CA ALA A 55 10.73 -26.37 7.90
C ALA A 55 9.44 -27.21 7.96
N LYS A 56 9.17 -27.90 9.07
CA LYS A 56 7.95 -28.70 9.29
C LYS A 56 6.67 -27.86 9.22
N ARG A 57 6.72 -26.57 9.57
CA ARG A 57 5.57 -25.66 9.58
C ARG A 57 5.36 -24.91 8.26
N MET A 58 6.39 -24.85 7.41
CA MET A 58 6.34 -24.12 6.13
C MET A 58 5.25 -24.59 5.14
N PRO A 59 4.88 -25.88 5.04
CA PRO A 59 3.81 -26.29 4.13
C PRO A 59 2.49 -25.56 4.38
N GLU A 60 2.11 -25.39 5.65
CA GLU A 60 0.89 -24.68 6.03
C GLU A 60 0.99 -23.17 5.74
N MET A 61 2.16 -22.56 6.00
CA MET A 61 2.41 -21.16 5.68
C MET A 61 2.32 -20.91 4.18
N ASN A 62 2.91 -21.79 3.37
CA ASN A 62 2.83 -21.73 1.91
C ASN A 62 1.39 -21.92 1.41
N ARG A 63 0.60 -22.82 2.01
CA ARG A 63 -0.83 -22.95 1.69
C ARG A 63 -1.57 -21.64 1.95
N GLY A 64 -1.38 -21.03 3.12
CA GLY A 64 -2.00 -19.76 3.51
C GLY A 64 -1.62 -18.61 2.57
N LEU A 65 -0.34 -18.47 2.23
CA LEU A 65 0.15 -17.45 1.31
C LEU A 65 -0.50 -17.57 -0.08
N ASN A 66 -0.71 -18.79 -0.59
CA ASN A 66 -1.39 -19.00 -1.87
C ASN A 66 -2.92 -18.76 -1.77
N ALA A 67 -3.54 -19.05 -0.63
CA ALA A 67 -4.97 -18.83 -0.43
C ALA A 67 -5.32 -17.34 -0.43
N PHE A 68 -4.59 -16.56 0.37
CA PHE A 68 -4.90 -15.14 0.55
C PHE A 68 -4.21 -14.28 -0.50
N SER A 69 -2.88 -14.41 -0.62
CA SER A 69 -1.97 -13.63 -1.50
C SER A 69 -2.14 -12.11 -1.48
N LYS A 70 -3.08 -11.56 -0.72
CA LYS A 70 -3.45 -10.16 -0.59
C LYS A 70 -3.10 -9.67 0.81
N THR A 71 -2.74 -8.39 0.91
CA THR A 71 -2.49 -7.73 2.20
C THR A 71 -3.78 -7.54 2.99
N ASN A 72 -4.86 -7.13 2.31
CA ASN A 72 -6.16 -6.84 2.93
C ASN A 72 -7.23 -7.83 2.47
N THR A 73 -8.19 -8.11 3.35
CA THR A 73 -9.39 -8.88 3.01
C THR A 73 -10.29 -8.06 2.08
N GLN A 74 -11.22 -8.74 1.38
CA GLN A 74 -12.19 -8.05 0.52
C GLN A 74 -12.98 -6.99 1.28
N LEU A 75 -13.50 -7.33 2.47
CA LEU A 75 -14.23 -6.40 3.32
C LEU A 75 -13.44 -5.12 3.64
N VAL A 76 -12.15 -5.26 3.96
CA VAL A 76 -11.30 -4.09 4.28
C VAL A 76 -11.01 -3.28 3.03
N SER A 77 -10.63 -3.92 1.92
CA SER A 77 -10.32 -3.24 0.67
C SER A 77 -11.53 -2.49 0.11
N LEU A 78 -12.70 -3.14 0.10
CA LEU A 78 -13.95 -2.54 -0.34
C LEU A 78 -14.43 -1.49 0.66
N GLY A 79 -14.34 -1.71 1.97
CA GLY A 79 -14.73 -0.69 2.95
C GLY A 79 -13.90 0.59 2.86
N LEU A 80 -12.62 0.51 2.47
CA LEU A 80 -11.78 1.68 2.22
C LEU A 80 -12.07 2.34 0.87
N THR A 81 -12.38 1.56 -0.17
CA THR A 81 -12.57 2.03 -1.55
C THR A 81 -14.01 2.45 -1.86
N LEU A 82 -14.99 1.92 -1.13
CA LEU A 82 -16.42 2.19 -1.30
C LEU A 82 -16.95 2.97 -0.09
N SER A 83 -16.17 3.97 0.33
CA SER A 83 -16.49 4.76 1.53
C SER A 83 -17.33 6.01 1.22
N GLU A 84 -17.63 6.24 -0.07
CA GLU A 84 -18.36 7.41 -0.50
C GLU A 84 -19.87 7.16 -0.44
N ALA A 85 -20.61 8.22 -0.09
CA ALA A 85 -22.07 8.20 -0.02
C ALA A 85 -22.75 8.05 -1.39
N THR A 86 -22.09 8.44 -2.49
CA THR A 86 -22.66 8.34 -3.84
C THR A 86 -22.06 7.19 -4.64
N PRO A 87 -22.90 6.43 -5.37
CA PRO A 87 -22.45 5.26 -6.13
C PRO A 87 -21.49 5.63 -7.27
N GLU A 88 -21.66 6.80 -7.90
CA GLU A 88 -20.81 7.25 -9.01
C GLU A 88 -19.37 7.52 -8.56
N ARG A 89 -19.18 8.07 -7.36
CA ARG A 89 -17.85 8.24 -6.77
C ARG A 89 -17.20 6.90 -6.43
N ASN A 90 -17.96 5.96 -5.87
CA ASN A 90 -17.46 4.63 -5.57
C ASN A 90 -17.01 3.92 -6.87
N ILE A 91 -17.77 4.04 -7.96
CA ILE A 91 -17.39 3.54 -9.28
C ILE A 91 -16.09 4.19 -9.78
N ARG A 92 -15.93 5.51 -9.65
CA ARG A 92 -14.67 6.18 -10.02
C ARG A 92 -13.49 5.69 -9.21
N GLN A 93 -13.67 5.47 -7.90
CA GLN A 93 -12.63 4.92 -7.03
C GLN A 93 -12.26 3.50 -7.45
N ILE A 94 -13.24 2.66 -7.77
CA ILE A 94 -13.02 1.33 -8.37
C ILE A 94 -12.19 1.44 -9.64
N HIS A 95 -12.56 2.30 -10.59
CA HIS A 95 -11.82 2.47 -11.84
C HIS A 95 -10.35 2.87 -11.60
N ALA A 96 -10.11 3.81 -10.68
CA ALA A 96 -8.75 4.22 -10.31
C ALA A 96 -7.95 3.05 -9.71
N GLN A 97 -8.58 2.24 -8.85
CA GLN A 97 -7.95 1.05 -8.28
C GLN A 97 -7.64 0.01 -9.38
N VAL A 98 -8.61 -0.31 -10.24
CA VAL A 98 -8.43 -1.26 -11.35
C VAL A 98 -7.29 -0.83 -12.26
N GLU A 99 -7.23 0.45 -12.64
CA GLU A 99 -6.15 0.95 -13.51
C GLU A 99 -4.78 0.85 -12.83
N SER A 100 -4.68 1.18 -11.54
CA SER A 100 -3.45 0.99 -10.76
C SER A 100 -2.99 -0.48 -10.76
N LYS A 101 -3.92 -1.43 -10.56
CA LYS A 101 -3.61 -2.87 -10.58
C LYS A 101 -3.25 -3.38 -11.97
N ARG A 102 -3.87 -2.86 -13.03
CA ARG A 102 -3.50 -3.14 -14.42
C ARG A 102 -2.06 -2.70 -14.71
N GLY A 103 -1.66 -1.52 -14.24
CA GLY A 103 -0.28 -1.04 -14.32
C GLY A 103 0.71 -2.01 -13.64
N ALA A 104 0.43 -2.40 -12.40
CA ALA A 104 1.26 -3.34 -11.64
C ALA A 104 1.35 -4.74 -12.31
N LEU A 105 0.25 -5.19 -12.93
CA LEU A 105 0.20 -6.44 -13.67
C LEU A 105 1.05 -6.38 -14.94
N SER A 106 0.95 -5.28 -15.70
CA SER A 106 1.75 -5.04 -16.91
C SER A 106 3.25 -5.04 -16.61
N GLU A 107 3.68 -4.32 -15.56
CA GLU A 107 5.07 -4.33 -15.13
C GLU A 107 5.55 -5.74 -14.75
N SER A 108 4.73 -6.46 -13.99
CA SER A 108 5.03 -7.82 -13.55
C SER A 108 5.11 -8.80 -14.72
N GLN A 109 4.27 -8.65 -15.73
CA GLN A 109 4.32 -9.42 -16.97
C GLN A 109 5.67 -9.25 -17.67
N PHE A 110 6.08 -8.00 -17.95
CA PHE A 110 7.34 -7.76 -18.65
C PHE A 110 8.56 -8.22 -17.85
N ARG A 111 8.52 -8.09 -16.52
CA ARG A 111 9.55 -8.62 -15.63
C ARG A 111 9.70 -10.14 -15.76
N LEU A 112 8.59 -10.88 -15.71
CA LEU A 112 8.60 -12.35 -15.85
C LEU A 112 9.08 -12.80 -17.23
N LEU A 113 8.67 -12.11 -18.29
CA LEU A 113 9.11 -12.43 -19.66
C LEU A 113 10.63 -12.22 -19.84
N LYS A 114 11.20 -11.16 -19.24
CA LYS A 114 12.65 -10.93 -19.22
C LYS A 114 13.37 -12.05 -18.46
N GLN A 115 12.92 -12.37 -17.25
CA GLN A 115 13.47 -13.47 -16.45
C GLN A 115 13.40 -14.81 -17.16
N GLN A 116 12.32 -15.09 -17.89
CA GLN A 116 12.19 -16.31 -18.69
C GLN A 116 13.26 -16.39 -19.80
N ASN A 117 13.56 -15.27 -20.47
CA ASN A 117 14.61 -15.23 -21.48
C ASN A 117 16.00 -15.38 -20.85
N ASP A 118 16.24 -14.74 -19.71
CA ASP A 118 17.51 -14.88 -18.99
C ASP A 118 17.73 -16.31 -18.50
N LEU A 119 16.67 -16.97 -18.01
CA LEU A 119 16.69 -18.39 -17.65
C LEU A 119 17.08 -19.27 -18.83
N LYS A 120 16.47 -19.06 -20.01
CA LYS A 120 16.82 -19.80 -21.23
C LYS A 120 18.29 -19.60 -21.62
N ARG A 121 18.78 -18.35 -21.56
CA ARG A 121 20.19 -18.04 -21.83
C ARG A 121 21.14 -18.73 -20.87
N LYS A 122 20.81 -18.77 -19.57
CA LYS A 122 21.63 -19.45 -18.55
C LYS A 122 21.63 -20.96 -18.73
N LEU A 123 20.51 -21.57 -19.13
CA LEU A 123 20.44 -22.99 -19.48
C LEU A 123 21.32 -23.32 -20.69
N MET A 124 21.25 -22.53 -21.76
CA MET A 124 22.14 -22.69 -22.92
C MET A 124 23.61 -22.54 -22.51
N ARG A 125 23.92 -21.55 -21.67
CA ARG A 125 25.28 -21.34 -21.18
C ARG A 125 25.80 -22.50 -20.35
N ARG A 126 24.93 -23.13 -19.55
CA ARG A 126 25.27 -24.34 -18.79
C ARG A 126 25.67 -25.48 -19.72
N ASP A 127 24.88 -25.71 -20.78
CA ASP A 127 25.15 -26.75 -21.77
C ASP A 127 26.46 -26.47 -22.53
N GLU A 128 26.72 -25.20 -22.88
CA GLU A 128 28.00 -24.78 -23.47
C GLU A 128 29.21 -25.12 -22.58
N ILE A 129 29.12 -24.82 -21.28
CA ILE A 129 30.20 -25.12 -20.31
C ILE A 129 30.43 -26.63 -20.21
N LEU A 130 29.36 -27.42 -20.17
CA LEU A 130 29.45 -28.88 -20.10
C LEU A 130 30.08 -29.48 -21.38
N SER A 131 29.80 -28.88 -22.53
CA SER A 131 30.35 -29.28 -23.83
C SER A 131 31.78 -28.78 -24.08
N ALA A 132 32.32 -27.91 -23.22
CA ALA A 132 33.64 -27.30 -23.44
C ALA A 132 34.77 -28.31 -23.21
N ASP A 133 35.78 -28.24 -24.08
CA ASP A 133 36.98 -29.07 -23.98
C ASP A 133 37.79 -28.74 -22.72
N ILE A 134 38.36 -29.78 -22.11
CA ILE A 134 39.23 -29.69 -20.94
C ILE A 134 40.67 -29.84 -21.39
N GLY A 135 41.54 -28.95 -20.92
CA GLY A 135 42.97 -29.04 -21.20
C GLY A 135 43.75 -27.79 -20.79
N GLU A 136 45.06 -27.95 -20.63
CA GLU A 136 45.98 -26.97 -20.03
C GLU A 136 46.02 -25.59 -20.72
N LYS A 137 45.60 -25.50 -21.99
CA LYS A 137 45.51 -24.26 -22.79
C LYS A 137 44.08 -23.80 -23.08
N THR A 138 43.09 -24.45 -22.48
CA THR A 138 41.68 -24.10 -22.63
C THR A 138 41.22 -23.21 -21.48
N LYS A 139 39.96 -22.75 -21.54
CA LYS A 139 39.33 -22.05 -20.40
C LYS A 139 39.26 -22.93 -19.14
N TYR A 140 39.23 -24.25 -19.30
CA TYR A 140 39.08 -25.23 -18.22
C TYR A 140 40.31 -26.15 -18.16
N PRO A 141 41.36 -25.77 -17.41
CA PRO A 141 42.58 -26.57 -17.29
C PRO A 141 42.35 -27.95 -16.67
N THR A 142 41.45 -28.04 -15.69
CA THR A 142 41.00 -29.29 -15.07
C THR A 142 39.48 -29.32 -14.94
N GLU A 143 38.93 -30.51 -14.67
CA GLU A 143 37.50 -30.72 -14.45
C GLU A 143 36.96 -29.84 -13.30
N ASP A 144 37.73 -29.67 -12.23
CA ASP A 144 37.32 -28.89 -11.06
C ASP A 144 36.96 -27.44 -11.41
N TYR A 145 37.72 -26.80 -12.31
CA TYR A 145 37.40 -25.44 -12.78
C TYR A 145 36.09 -25.40 -13.55
N ARG A 146 35.83 -26.42 -14.38
CA ARG A 146 34.57 -26.53 -15.12
C ARG A 146 33.41 -26.71 -14.16
N GLN A 147 33.56 -27.58 -13.17
CA GLN A 147 32.55 -27.87 -12.17
C GLN A 147 32.17 -26.61 -11.37
N LEU A 148 33.14 -25.82 -10.91
CA LEU A 148 32.87 -24.55 -10.21
C LEU A 148 32.07 -23.56 -11.08
N ASP A 149 32.39 -23.46 -12.37
CA ASP A 149 31.65 -22.62 -13.32
C ASP A 149 30.22 -23.14 -13.54
N VAL A 150 30.02 -24.46 -13.61
CA VAL A 150 28.70 -25.10 -13.70
C VAL A 150 27.89 -24.83 -12.42
N GLU A 151 28.48 -25.04 -11.25
CA GLU A 151 27.84 -24.79 -9.95
C GLU A 151 27.41 -23.32 -9.83
N ARG A 152 28.27 -22.38 -10.25
CA ARG A 152 27.93 -20.96 -10.27
C ARG A 152 26.73 -20.66 -11.15
N ILE A 153 26.67 -21.25 -12.35
CA ILE A 153 25.53 -21.09 -13.26
C ILE A 153 24.27 -21.76 -12.72
N ASP A 154 24.39 -22.91 -12.05
CA ASP A 154 23.26 -23.60 -11.43
C ASP A 154 22.66 -22.78 -10.27
N ILE A 155 23.51 -22.09 -9.48
CA ILE A 155 23.05 -21.11 -8.48
C ILE A 155 22.29 -19.95 -9.14
N ASP A 156 22.84 -19.35 -10.20
CA ASP A 156 22.17 -18.27 -10.94
C ASP A 156 20.80 -18.73 -11.51
N ILE A 157 20.73 -19.96 -12.04
CA ILE A 157 19.49 -20.57 -12.53
C ILE A 157 18.48 -20.73 -11.39
N ALA A 158 18.92 -21.25 -10.23
CA ALA A 158 18.07 -21.42 -9.06
C ALA A 158 17.54 -20.08 -8.55
N GLU A 159 18.39 -19.05 -8.52
CA GLU A 159 18.01 -17.69 -8.14
C GLU A 159 16.94 -17.11 -9.08
N ILE A 160 17.11 -17.24 -10.41
CA ILE A 160 16.10 -16.78 -11.38
C ILE A 160 14.78 -17.51 -11.18
N LYS A 161 14.82 -18.84 -10.99
CA LYS A 161 13.60 -19.64 -10.74
C LYS A 161 12.89 -19.19 -9.47
N ALA A 162 13.62 -18.94 -8.38
CA ALA A 162 13.04 -18.43 -7.13
C ALA A 162 12.36 -17.07 -7.35
N LYS A 163 13.06 -16.12 -8.00
CA LYS A 163 12.49 -14.79 -8.34
C LYS A 163 11.23 -14.89 -9.21
N MET A 164 11.17 -15.83 -10.13
CA MET A 164 9.98 -16.05 -10.96
C MET A 164 8.80 -16.63 -10.15
N VAL A 165 9.07 -17.55 -9.21
CA VAL A 165 8.06 -18.12 -8.30
C VAL A 165 7.47 -17.02 -7.42
N ASP A 166 8.30 -16.17 -6.83
CA ASP A 166 7.86 -15.03 -6.02
C ASP A 166 7.07 -14.01 -6.88
N GLY A 167 7.56 -13.74 -8.09
CA GLY A 167 6.89 -12.87 -9.06
C GLY A 167 5.48 -13.34 -9.43
N ARG A 168 5.22 -14.65 -9.44
CA ARG A 168 3.90 -15.24 -9.70
C ARG A 168 2.87 -14.79 -8.66
N VAL A 169 3.26 -14.71 -7.39
CA VAL A 169 2.35 -14.34 -6.29
C VAL A 169 1.82 -12.92 -6.48
N HIS A 170 2.67 -11.99 -6.92
CA HIS A 170 2.25 -10.60 -7.21
C HIS A 170 1.29 -10.49 -8.39
N VAL A 171 1.51 -11.29 -9.43
CA VAL A 171 0.58 -11.38 -10.58
C VAL A 171 -0.78 -11.90 -10.13
N GLU A 172 -0.79 -13.00 -9.37
CA GLU A 172 -2.00 -13.61 -8.85
C GLU A 172 -2.76 -12.65 -7.91
N GLN A 173 -2.05 -11.91 -7.07
CA GLN A 173 -2.62 -10.88 -6.21
C GLN A 173 -3.32 -9.79 -7.02
N ALA A 174 -2.63 -9.20 -8.00
CA ALA A 174 -3.19 -8.13 -8.83
C ALA A 174 -4.45 -8.58 -9.57
N ILE A 175 -4.45 -9.80 -10.13
CA ILE A 175 -5.62 -10.37 -10.81
C ILE A 175 -6.79 -10.56 -9.85
N LYS A 176 -6.55 -11.13 -8.66
CA LYS A 176 -7.61 -11.31 -7.65
C LYS A 176 -8.17 -9.97 -7.16
N GLU A 177 -7.36 -8.91 -7.10
CA GLU A 177 -7.82 -7.57 -6.71
C GLU A 177 -8.65 -6.92 -7.82
N ILE A 178 -8.25 -7.07 -9.09
CA ILE A 178 -9.05 -6.62 -10.24
C ILE A 178 -10.42 -7.30 -10.23
N GLY A 179 -10.47 -8.63 -10.12
CA GLY A 179 -11.73 -9.37 -10.10
C GLY A 179 -12.67 -8.91 -8.97
N MET A 180 -12.12 -8.75 -7.75
CA MET A 180 -12.89 -8.23 -6.62
C MET A 180 -13.49 -6.84 -6.87
N TYR A 181 -12.76 -5.94 -7.53
CA TYR A 181 -13.25 -4.61 -7.88
C TYR A 181 -14.25 -4.65 -9.04
N GLN A 182 -14.13 -5.59 -9.97
CA GLN A 182 -15.12 -5.82 -11.02
C GLN A 182 -16.43 -6.35 -10.42
N ASP A 183 -16.38 -7.32 -9.51
CA ASP A 183 -17.57 -7.82 -8.82
C ASP A 183 -18.28 -6.68 -8.09
N ALA A 184 -17.53 -5.84 -7.36
CA ALA A 184 -18.09 -4.68 -6.67
C ALA A 184 -18.64 -3.60 -7.62
N TYR A 185 -18.06 -3.46 -8.81
CA TYR A 185 -18.56 -2.55 -9.84
C TYR A 185 -19.92 -3.04 -10.35
N ASP A 186 -20.01 -4.31 -10.73
CA ASP A 186 -21.21 -4.93 -11.25
C ASP A 186 -22.35 -4.84 -10.21
N ASP A 187 -22.06 -5.11 -8.93
CA ASP A 187 -23.00 -4.96 -7.82
C ASP A 187 -23.58 -3.53 -7.71
N ILE A 188 -22.73 -2.50 -7.82
CA ILE A 188 -23.18 -1.10 -7.73
C ILE A 188 -24.00 -0.72 -8.96
N VAL A 189 -23.54 -1.09 -10.16
CA VAL A 189 -24.25 -0.76 -11.40
C VAL A 189 -25.63 -1.43 -11.43
N GLU A 190 -25.72 -2.69 -11.03
CA GLU A 190 -27.00 -3.41 -10.95
C GLU A 190 -27.93 -2.80 -9.90
N HIS A 191 -27.42 -2.48 -8.70
CA HIS A 191 -28.24 -1.95 -7.61
C HIS A 191 -28.79 -0.54 -7.89
N PHE A 192 -27.95 0.33 -8.45
CA PHE A 192 -28.28 1.74 -8.69
C PHE A 192 -28.76 2.02 -10.12
N GLN A 193 -28.80 1.01 -10.99
CA GLN A 193 -29.25 1.12 -12.39
C GLN A 193 -28.49 2.20 -13.16
N LEU A 194 -27.16 2.23 -12.99
CA LEU A 194 -26.27 3.19 -13.62
C LEU A 194 -25.89 2.68 -15.03
N GLU A 195 -26.79 2.86 -16.00
CA GLU A 195 -26.51 2.57 -17.41
C GLU A 195 -25.92 3.78 -18.13
N ASP A 196 -24.87 3.56 -18.93
CA ASP A 196 -24.22 4.55 -19.79
C ASP A 196 -23.82 5.88 -19.09
N TRP A 197 -23.46 5.81 -17.80
CA TRP A 197 -23.02 6.96 -17.03
C TRP A 197 -21.74 7.58 -17.61
N ASP A 198 -21.65 8.91 -17.59
CA ASP A 198 -20.49 9.65 -18.07
C ASP A 198 -19.88 10.59 -17.00
N GLU A 199 -18.89 11.39 -17.40
CA GLU A 199 -18.23 12.36 -16.52
C GLU A 199 -19.18 13.49 -16.08
N VAL A 200 -20.15 13.86 -16.91
CA VAL A 200 -21.14 14.90 -16.59
C VAL A 200 -22.11 14.39 -15.53
N ASP A 201 -22.55 13.14 -15.62
CA ASP A 201 -23.37 12.49 -14.59
C ASP A 201 -22.62 12.44 -13.25
N MET A 202 -21.33 12.12 -13.29
CA MET A 202 -20.45 12.19 -12.12
C MET A 202 -20.37 13.59 -11.51
N GLU A 203 -20.10 14.62 -12.31
CA GLU A 203 -19.98 16.00 -11.83
C GLU A 203 -21.30 16.49 -11.20
N ASN A 204 -22.43 16.12 -11.79
CA ASN A 204 -23.74 16.46 -11.26
C ASN A 204 -24.02 15.75 -9.92
N SER A 205 -23.71 14.46 -9.81
CA SER A 205 -23.80 13.71 -8.55
C SER A 205 -22.84 14.28 -7.50
N ASP A 206 -21.68 14.79 -7.91
CA ASP A 206 -20.69 15.39 -7.01
C ASP A 206 -21.19 16.66 -6.32
N ILE A 207 -22.00 17.49 -7.00
CA ILE A 207 -22.63 18.66 -6.37
C ILE A 207 -23.56 18.20 -5.23
N ASP A 208 -24.42 17.23 -5.51
CA ASP A 208 -25.35 16.67 -4.52
C ASP A 208 -24.60 15.98 -3.38
N TYR A 209 -23.55 15.23 -3.70
CA TYR A 209 -22.68 14.59 -2.72
C TYR A 209 -22.05 15.63 -1.77
N ASN A 210 -21.47 16.70 -2.31
CA ASN A 210 -20.74 17.68 -1.51
C ASN A 210 -21.70 18.45 -0.59
N LEU A 211 -22.89 18.80 -1.08
CA LEU A 211 -23.97 19.38 -0.28
C LEU A 211 -24.37 18.46 0.87
N LYS A 212 -24.69 17.19 0.58
CA LYS A 212 -25.07 16.20 1.60
C LYS A 212 -23.95 16.00 2.62
N ARG A 213 -22.69 15.88 2.18
CA ARG A 213 -21.53 15.72 3.07
C ARG A 213 -21.36 16.91 3.99
N CYS A 214 -21.47 18.12 3.47
CA CYS A 214 -21.42 19.34 4.27
C CYS A 214 -22.53 19.36 5.33
N PHE A 215 -23.76 18.98 4.96
CA PHE A 215 -24.87 18.88 5.91
C PHE A 215 -24.71 17.78 6.95
N TYR A 216 -24.24 16.58 6.59
CA TYR A 216 -23.93 15.53 7.57
C TYR A 216 -22.87 15.99 8.58
N GLN A 217 -21.80 16.63 8.12
CA GLN A 217 -20.74 17.11 9.01
C GLN A 217 -21.22 18.25 9.90
N SER A 218 -22.01 19.17 9.35
CA SER A 218 -22.65 20.26 10.11
C SER A 218 -23.62 19.71 11.16
N LEU A 219 -24.43 18.70 10.84
CA LEU A 219 -25.35 18.06 11.77
C LEU A 219 -24.60 17.36 12.90
N ARG A 220 -23.50 16.65 12.58
CA ARG A 220 -22.62 16.03 13.58
C ARG A 220 -22.02 17.09 14.52
N SER A 221 -21.60 18.23 13.97
CA SER A 221 -21.13 19.37 14.75
C SER A 221 -22.23 19.89 15.67
N CYS A 222 -23.43 20.19 15.17
CA CYS A 222 -24.57 20.62 15.98
C CYS A 222 -24.93 19.61 17.08
N ARG A 223 -24.81 18.30 16.79
CA ARG A 223 -25.05 17.23 17.76
C ARG A 223 -23.99 17.19 18.87
N GLN A 224 -22.73 17.51 18.54
CA GLN A 224 -21.61 17.47 19.49
C GLN A 224 -21.44 18.76 20.31
N ILE A 225 -21.53 19.92 19.65
CA ILE A 225 -21.16 21.23 20.24
C ILE A 225 -22.26 22.28 20.13
N HIS A 226 -23.44 21.96 19.57
CA HIS A 226 -24.58 22.87 19.40
C HIS A 226 -24.40 24.04 18.42
N TYR A 227 -23.34 24.02 17.63
CA TYR A 227 -23.14 24.93 16.50
C TYR A 227 -22.41 24.22 15.37
N ILE A 228 -22.50 24.79 14.15
CA ILE A 228 -21.70 24.34 13.01
C ILE A 228 -20.27 24.83 13.25
N ASN A 229 -19.27 23.95 13.22
CA ASN A 229 -17.87 24.34 13.40
C ASN A 229 -17.36 25.19 12.21
N GLU A 230 -16.31 25.98 12.46
CA GLU A 230 -15.73 26.92 11.49
C GLU A 230 -15.48 26.32 10.09
N PRO A 231 -14.87 25.12 9.93
CA PRO A 231 -14.62 24.59 8.59
C PRO A 231 -15.90 24.29 7.78
N ASN A 232 -16.97 23.85 8.44
CA ASN A 232 -18.24 23.59 7.76
C ASN A 232 -18.99 24.88 7.47
N GLN A 233 -18.82 25.93 8.28
CA GLN A 233 -19.37 27.26 7.96
C GLN A 233 -18.70 27.83 6.71
N GLU A 234 -17.37 27.77 6.62
CA GLU A 234 -16.62 28.19 5.43
C GLU A 234 -17.09 27.44 4.18
N TRP A 235 -17.30 26.13 4.29
CA TRP A 235 -17.77 25.33 3.16
C TRP A 235 -19.19 25.73 2.70
N LEU A 236 -20.12 25.98 3.63
CA LEU A 236 -21.45 26.49 3.31
C LEU A 236 -21.36 27.87 2.63
N GLU A 237 -20.50 28.76 3.11
CA GLU A 237 -20.28 30.09 2.53
C GLU A 237 -19.72 30.01 1.10
N GLN A 238 -18.78 29.10 0.83
CA GLN A 238 -18.25 28.85 -0.52
C GLN A 238 -19.33 28.35 -1.50
N MET A 239 -20.37 27.67 -0.99
CA MET A 239 -21.54 27.27 -1.78
C MET A 239 -22.61 28.37 -1.88
N GLY A 240 -22.39 29.56 -1.29
CA GLY A 240 -23.38 30.63 -1.25
C GLY A 240 -24.52 30.42 -0.24
N ILE A 241 -24.36 29.46 0.69
CA ILE A 241 -25.37 29.10 1.68
C ILE A 241 -25.05 29.81 3.00
N ASN A 242 -26.04 30.51 3.56
CA ASN A 242 -25.88 31.18 4.85
C ASN A 242 -25.86 30.15 6.01
N PRO A 243 -24.74 30.00 6.75
CA PRO A 243 -24.60 28.98 7.78
C PRO A 243 -25.57 29.14 8.96
N SER A 244 -26.00 30.37 9.25
CA SER A 244 -26.90 30.66 10.38
C SER A 244 -28.29 30.04 10.17
N PHE A 245 -28.81 30.06 8.93
CA PHE A 245 -30.09 29.42 8.60
C PHE A 245 -29.99 27.90 8.69
N VAL A 246 -28.92 27.32 8.14
CA VAL A 246 -28.67 25.87 8.21
C VAL A 246 -28.55 25.41 9.67
N GLN A 247 -27.81 26.15 10.51
CA GLN A 247 -27.68 25.82 11.93
C GLN A 247 -29.03 25.84 12.65
N HIS A 248 -29.87 26.84 12.37
CA HIS A 248 -31.20 26.92 12.97
C HIS A 248 -32.06 25.69 12.62
N GLU A 249 -32.04 25.26 11.35
CA GLU A 249 -32.78 24.09 10.88
C GLU A 249 -32.24 22.80 11.53
N MET A 250 -30.92 22.64 11.63
CA MET A 250 -30.30 21.48 12.28
C MET A 250 -30.65 21.39 13.77
N LEU A 251 -30.60 22.50 14.50
CA LEU A 251 -30.97 22.53 15.91
C LEU A 251 -32.47 22.26 16.10
N THR A 252 -33.31 22.71 15.18
CA THR A 252 -34.75 22.41 15.18
C THR A 252 -34.99 20.92 14.97
N PHE A 253 -34.32 20.32 13.99
CA PHE A 253 -34.38 18.88 13.73
C PHE A 253 -33.92 18.07 14.96
N LEU A 254 -32.77 18.38 15.55
CA LEU A 254 -32.26 17.69 16.74
C LEU A 254 -33.18 17.83 17.95
N THR A 255 -33.86 18.97 18.09
CA THR A 255 -34.86 19.18 19.13
C THR A 255 -36.07 18.27 18.89
N HIS A 256 -36.55 18.18 17.65
CA HIS A 256 -37.66 17.29 17.30
C HIS A 256 -37.29 15.81 17.51
N GLU A 257 -36.12 15.39 17.03
CA GLU A 257 -35.59 14.04 17.25
C GLU A 257 -35.58 13.68 18.74
N ARG A 258 -35.12 14.59 19.60
CA ARG A 258 -35.15 14.40 21.06
C ARG A 258 -36.57 14.24 21.61
N THR A 259 -37.53 15.05 21.17
CA THR A 259 -38.93 14.91 21.63
C THR A 259 -39.54 13.57 21.23
N VAL A 260 -39.27 13.09 20.01
CA VAL A 260 -39.74 11.78 19.54
C VAL A 260 -39.11 10.65 20.35
N MET A 261 -37.80 10.72 20.60
CA MET A 261 -37.11 9.75 21.45
C MET A 261 -37.70 9.70 22.87
N GLU A 262 -37.96 10.86 23.48
CA GLU A 262 -38.58 10.94 24.81
C GLU A 262 -39.98 10.32 24.83
N ASP A 263 -40.80 10.57 23.81
CA ASP A 263 -42.16 10.04 23.74
C ASP A 263 -42.21 8.53 23.46
N MET A 264 -41.31 8.01 22.62
CA MET A 264 -41.17 6.56 22.39
C MET A 264 -40.66 5.84 23.65
N THR A 265 -39.69 6.44 24.35
CA THR A 265 -39.19 5.92 25.63
C THR A 265 -40.34 5.81 26.66
N LYS A 266 -41.22 6.81 26.75
CA LYS A 266 -42.41 6.76 27.61
C LYS A 266 -43.40 5.66 27.22
N LYS A 267 -43.51 5.36 25.93
CA LYS A 267 -44.39 4.30 25.38
C LYS A 267 -43.77 2.90 25.46
N ASN A 268 -42.51 2.79 25.89
CA ASN A 268 -41.75 1.54 25.91
C ASN A 268 -41.62 0.90 24.51
N GLU A 269 -41.69 1.74 23.47
CA GLU A 269 -41.47 1.37 22.07
C GLU A 269 -39.96 1.55 21.78
N GLY A 270 -39.36 0.61 21.06
CA GLY A 270 -37.99 0.76 20.59
C GLY A 270 -37.92 1.90 19.58
N PHE A 271 -36.91 2.76 19.70
CA PHE A 271 -36.57 3.70 18.64
C PHE A 271 -36.01 2.88 17.46
N GLY A 272 -36.31 3.27 16.22
CA GLY A 272 -35.62 2.69 15.08
C GLY A 272 -34.15 3.07 15.18
N ASP A 273 -33.27 2.10 15.40
CA ASP A 273 -31.82 2.33 15.52
C ASP A 273 -31.15 2.70 14.17
N ASP A 274 -31.94 3.07 13.16
CA ASP A 274 -31.47 3.37 11.81
C ASP A 274 -31.32 4.89 11.55
N MET A 275 -30.60 5.21 10.48
CA MET A 275 -30.27 6.59 10.11
C MET A 275 -31.33 7.24 9.22
N THR A 276 -32.47 6.59 8.99
CA THR A 276 -33.44 6.98 7.94
C THR A 276 -33.96 8.41 8.12
N ALA A 277 -34.33 8.80 9.33
CA ALA A 277 -34.81 10.16 9.60
C ALA A 277 -33.72 11.22 9.36
N VAL A 278 -32.45 10.89 9.65
CA VAL A 278 -31.31 11.77 9.39
C VAL A 278 -31.08 11.90 7.89
N ASP A 279 -31.15 10.80 7.15
CA ASP A 279 -30.96 10.78 5.70
C ASP A 279 -32.05 11.56 4.97
N GLU A 280 -33.32 11.39 5.38
CA GLU A 280 -34.44 12.18 4.86
C GLU A 280 -34.26 13.68 5.10
N PHE A 281 -33.85 14.07 6.30
CA PHE A 281 -33.58 15.47 6.64
C PHE A 281 -32.44 16.06 5.81
N VAL A 282 -31.32 15.34 5.68
CA VAL A 282 -30.19 15.79 4.87
C VAL A 282 -30.56 15.89 3.39
N ASN A 283 -31.33 14.93 2.86
CA ASN A 283 -31.85 14.98 1.50
C ASN A 283 -32.80 16.19 1.28
N HIS A 284 -33.65 16.51 2.26
CA HIS A 284 -34.50 17.70 2.21
C HIS A 284 -33.67 18.99 2.12
N LEU A 285 -32.63 19.13 2.96
CA LEU A 285 -31.72 20.28 2.90
C LEU A 285 -30.99 20.35 1.56
N ALA A 286 -30.45 19.23 1.07
CA ALA A 286 -29.77 19.17 -0.22
C ALA A 286 -30.67 19.69 -1.34
N LEU A 287 -31.92 19.21 -1.44
CA LEU A 287 -32.88 19.69 -2.44
C LEU A 287 -33.21 21.17 -2.29
N LYS A 288 -33.40 21.65 -1.05
CA LYS A 288 -33.74 23.04 -0.75
C LYS A 288 -32.63 24.01 -1.16
N TYR A 289 -31.37 23.62 -0.96
CA TYR A 289 -30.22 24.48 -1.19
C TYR A 289 -29.54 24.25 -2.56
N LYS A 290 -29.95 23.24 -3.33
CA LYS A 290 -29.39 22.89 -4.65
C LYS A 290 -29.48 24.01 -5.70
N GLU A 291 -30.55 24.79 -5.68
CA GLU A 291 -30.80 25.86 -6.67
C GLU A 291 -30.37 27.26 -6.22
N MET A 292 -29.74 27.40 -5.05
CA MET A 292 -29.25 28.72 -4.63
C MET A 292 -28.06 29.14 -5.51
N PRO A 293 -28.08 30.35 -6.08
CA PRO A 293 -26.99 30.80 -6.93
C PRO A 293 -25.70 30.89 -6.10
N VAL A 294 -24.68 30.18 -6.56
CA VAL A 294 -23.29 30.35 -6.08
C VAL A 294 -22.95 31.84 -6.31
N ALA A 295 -22.64 32.55 -5.22
CA ALA A 295 -22.31 33.97 -5.26
C ALA A 295 -20.98 34.23 -6.00
#